data_AF-A0A5J6MUE7-F1
#
_entry.id   AF-A0A5J6MUE7-F1
#
_cell.length_a   1.000
_cell.length_b   1.000
_cell.length_c   1.000
_cell.angle_alpha   90.00
_cell.angle_beta   90.00
_cell.angle_gamma   90.00
#
_symmetry.space_group_name_H-M   'P 1'
#
loop_
_entity.id
_entity.type
_entity.pdbx_description
1 polymer ?
#
loop_
_entity_poly.entity_id
_entity_poly.type
_entity_poly.pdbx_seq_one_letter_code
_entity_poly.pdbx_strand_id
1 'polypeptide(L)' 'MSVARVTKLTASSTKGFQDAVEVAVKRAAKTLRGITGIEVLSQKAKIAKGKIEEYRVTLEVTFILE' A
#
# COMPACT_ATOMS: atom_id res chain seq x y z
N MET A 1 -4.50 -25.66 -9.54
CA MET A 1 -5.12 -24.34 -9.77
C MET A 1 -4.60 -23.41 -8.70
N SER A 2 -3.90 -22.33 -9.07
CA SER A 2 -3.42 -21.33 -8.11
C SER A 2 -4.52 -20.32 -7.83
N VAL A 3 -4.97 -20.23 -6.57
CA VAL A 3 -5.96 -19.24 -6.14
C VAL A 3 -5.20 -17.98 -5.71
N ALA A 4 -5.44 -16.85 -6.37
CA ALA A 4 -4.91 -15.57 -5.95
C ALA A 4 -5.92 -14.84 -5.08
N ARG A 5 -5.42 -14.15 -4.04
CA ARG A 5 -6.23 -13.27 -3.22
C ARG A 5 -5.70 -11.85 -3.33
N VAL A 6 -6.63 -10.94 -3.58
CA VAL A 6 -6.36 -9.50 -3.62
C VAL A 6 -6.83 -8.90 -2.30
N THR A 7 -5.98 -8.10 -1.66
CA THR A 7 -6.34 -7.39 -0.43
C THR A 7 -6.01 -5.93 -0.58
N LYS A 8 -7.03 -5.10 -0.35
CA LYS A 8 -6.92 -3.64 -0.37
C LYS A 8 -6.40 -3.13 0.96
N LEU A 9 -5.40 -2.26 0.90
CA LEU A 9 -4.82 -1.63 2.06
C LEU A 9 -4.47 -0.17 1.80
N THR A 10 -4.50 0.62 2.87
CA THR A 10 -4.17 2.03 2.82
C THR A 10 -3.01 2.28 3.77
N ALA A 11 -1.93 2.84 3.25
CA ALA A 11 -0.79 3.27 4.05
C ALA A 11 -0.67 4.79 4.02
N SER A 12 -0.11 5.34 5.09
CA SER A 12 0.23 6.75 5.16
C SER A 12 1.71 6.94 5.49
N SER A 13 2.29 8.02 4.97
CA SER A 13 3.66 8.44 5.26
C SER A 13 3.76 9.97 5.26
N THR A 14 4.61 10.51 6.12
CA THR A 14 4.95 11.94 6.16
C THR A 14 6.08 12.31 5.18
N LYS A 15 6.78 11.32 4.62
CA LYS A 15 7.95 11.55 3.74
C LYS A 15 7.55 11.68 2.27
N GLY A 16 6.57 10.90 1.81
CA GLY A 16 6.13 10.91 0.43
C GLY A 16 5.29 9.71 0.04
N PHE A 17 4.80 9.70 -1.20
CA PHE A 17 3.99 8.60 -1.74
C PHE A 17 4.79 7.30 -1.89
N GLN A 18 6.06 7.38 -2.30
CA GLN A 18 6.92 6.19 -2.45
C GLN A 18 7.16 5.48 -1.11
N ASP A 19 7.48 6.26 -0.06
CA ASP A 19 7.66 5.73 1.30
C ASP A 19 6.36 5.11 1.82
N ALA A 20 5.20 5.72 1.53
CA ALA A 20 3.90 5.13 1.89
C ALA A 20 3.67 3.76 1.21
N VAL A 21 4.03 3.60 -0.07
CA VAL A 21 3.92 2.33 -0.78
C VAL A 21 4.87 1.28 -0.18
N GLU A 22 6.13 1.64 0.07
CA GLU A 22 7.11 0.73 0.68
C GLU A 22 6.67 0.27 2.08
N VAL A 23 6.16 1.18 2.90
CA VAL A 23 5.61 0.85 4.22
C VAL A 23 4.43 -0.12 4.11
N ALA A 24 3.53 0.12 3.16
CA ALA A 24 2.41 -0.78 2.87
C ALA A 24 2.87 -2.19 2.50
N VAL A 25 3.80 -2.31 1.55
CA VAL A 25 4.36 -3.60 1.11
C VAL A 25 5.06 -4.29 2.26
N LYS A 26 5.90 -3.57 3.00
CA LYS A 26 6.64 -4.11 4.15
C LYS A 26 5.68 -4.60 5.24
N ARG A 27 4.57 -3.89 5.47
CA ARG A 27 3.53 -4.31 6.43
C ARG A 27 2.76 -5.53 5.93
N ALA A 28 2.46 -5.59 4.64
CA ALA A 28 1.78 -6.73 4.00
C ALA A 28 2.66 -7.99 4.04
N ALA A 29 3.94 -7.86 3.71
CA ALA A 29 4.92 -8.96 3.70
C ALA A 29 5.17 -9.59 5.07
N LYS A 30 4.85 -8.89 6.17
CA LYS A 30 4.91 -9.47 7.52
C LYS A 30 3.83 -10.52 7.76
N THR A 31 2.69 -10.44 7.05
CA THR A 31 1.52 -11.30 7.27
C THR A 31 1.18 -12.18 6.09
N LEU A 32 1.50 -11.73 4.87
CA LEU A 32 1.15 -12.38 3.61
C LEU A 32 2.43 -12.94 2.97
N ARG A 33 2.40 -14.22 2.59
CA ARG A 33 3.46 -14.89 1.83
C ARG A 33 3.07 -14.94 0.36
N GLY A 34 4.04 -15.05 -0.54
CA GLY A 34 3.77 -15.17 -1.98
C GLY A 34 3.19 -13.91 -2.62
N ILE A 35 3.59 -12.73 -2.15
CA ILE A 35 3.21 -11.45 -2.78
C ILE A 35 3.82 -11.42 -4.18
N THR A 36 2.96 -11.31 -5.20
CA THR A 36 3.37 -11.31 -6.61
C THR A 36 3.24 -9.94 -7.26
N GLY A 37 2.40 -9.06 -6.71
CA GLY A 37 2.21 -7.73 -7.27
C GLY A 37 1.47 -6.78 -6.35
N ILE A 38 1.59 -5.50 -6.67
CA ILE A 38 0.83 -4.42 -6.07
C ILE A 38 0.24 -3.51 -7.15
N GLU A 39 -0.94 -2.98 -6.89
CA GLU A 39 -1.62 -2.03 -7.77
C GLU A 39 -2.04 -0.81 -6.96
N VAL A 40 -1.64 0.38 -7.40
CA VAL A 40 -2.00 1.62 -6.70
C VAL A 40 -3.33 2.14 -7.23
N LEU A 41 -4.36 2.08 -6.39
CA LEU A 41 -5.71 2.53 -6.75
C LEU A 41 -5.87 4.05 -6.62
N SER A 42 -5.36 4.64 -5.54
CA SER A 42 -5.48 6.07 -5.33
C SER A 42 -4.38 6.62 -4.44
N GLN A 43 -3.97 7.85 -4.76
CA GLN A 43 -3.02 8.62 -3.98
C GLN A 43 -3.73 9.88 -3.48
N LYS A 44 -3.66 10.11 -2.18
CA LYS A 44 -4.28 11.24 -1.50
C LYS A 44 -3.25 11.92 -0.63
N ALA A 45 -3.36 13.23 -0.46
CA ALA A 45 -2.51 13.98 0.45
C ALA A 45 -3.39 14.79 1.39
N LYS A 46 -3.06 14.76 2.69
CA LYS A 46 -3.64 15.64 3.70
C LYS A 46 -2.84 16.93 3.70
N ILE A 47 -3.52 18.04 3.47
CA ILE A 47 -2.91 19.37 3.47
C ILE A 47 -3.32 20.06 4.76
N ALA A 48 -2.33 20.55 5.51
CA ALA A 48 -2.54 21.37 6.71
C ALA A 48 -1.71 22.65 6.60
N LYS A 49 -2.34 23.81 6.84
CA LYS A 49 -1.68 25.12 6.82
C LYS A 49 -0.88 25.40 5.52
N GLY A 50 -1.40 24.94 4.37
CA GLY A 50 -0.78 25.13 3.06
C GLY A 50 0.43 24.22 2.77
N LYS A 51 0.71 23.24 3.64
CA LYS A 51 1.75 22.22 3.42
C LYS A 51 1.15 20.82 3.44
N ILE A 52 1.76 19.90 2.71
CA ILE A 52 1.37 18.49 2.75
C ILE A 52 1.86 17.92 4.09
N GLU A 53 0.92 17.52 4.93
CA GLU A 53 1.17 16.95 6.26
C GLU A 53 1.34 15.43 6.20
N GLU A 54 0.53 14.77 5.37
CA GLU A 54 0.53 13.30 5.28
C GLU A 54 0.15 12.83 3.87
N TYR A 55 0.93 11.91 3.33
CA TYR A 55 0.68 11.23 2.06
C TYR A 55 0.00 9.90 2.35
N ARG A 56 -1.17 9.66 1.75
CA ARG A 56 -1.93 8.42 1.87
C ARG A 56 -2.02 7.73 0.52
N VAL A 57 -1.63 6.46 0.47
CA VAL A 57 -1.74 5.64 -0.74
C VAL A 57 -2.64 4.46 -0.43
N THR A 58 -3.66 4.30 -1.25
CA THR A 58 -4.50 3.11 -1.27
C THR A 58 -4.01 2.20 -2.37
N LEU A 59 -3.67 0.97 -2.03
CA LEU A 59 -3.15 -0.02 -2.96
C LEU A 59 -3.72 -1.41 -2.68
N GLU A 60 -3.75 -2.22 -3.71
CA GLU A 60 -4.15 -3.61 -3.66
C GLU A 60 -2.92 -4.49 -3.76
N VAL A 61 -2.82 -5.47 -2.86
CA VAL A 61 -1.75 -6.45 -2.87
C VAL A 61 -2.32 -7.77 -3.33
N THR A 62 -1.73 -8.32 -4.38
CA THR A 62 -2.07 -9.64 -4.89
C THR A 62 -1.04 -10.64 -4.40
N PHE A 63 -1.52 -11.72 -3.81
CA PHE A 63 -0.68 -12.82 -3.37
C PHE A 63 -1.36 -14.15 -3.69
N ILE A 64 -0.53 -15.16 -3.96
CA ILE A 64 -1.00 -16.51 -4.25
C ILE A 64 -1.21 -17.24 -2.93
N LEU A 65 -2.36 -17.90 -2.78
CA LEU A 65 -2.64 -18.81 -1.69
C LEU A 65 -2.06 -20.19 -2.03
N GLU A 66 -1.17 -20.69 -1.17
CA GLU A 66 -0.78 -22.10 -1.10
C GLU A 66 -1.80 -22.92 -0.29
#